data_AF-A0AAN4ZBQ6-F1
#
_entry.id   AF-A0AAN4ZBQ6-F1
#
_cell.length_a   1.000
_cell.length_b   1.000
_cell.length_c   1.000
_cell.angle_alpha   90.00
_cell.angle_beta   90.00
_cell.angle_gamma   90.00
#
_symmetry.space_group_name_H-M   'P 1'
#
loop_
_entity.id
_entity.type
_entity.pdbx_description
1 polymer ?
#
loop_
_entity_poly.entity_id
_entity_poly.type
_entity_poly.pdbx_seq_one_letter_code
_entity_poly.pdbx_strand_id
1 'polypeptide(L)'
;MTHADRIAKNYFTTHFCRKLTSITSRKPTHLSIQYEARNLEDSNMYSITRMTEIPEHTMEADMGEARALSTLRHEGIRACYDSWFEKPPYGWQEDADCDLKIKLGVGYICISTLEDWLEANQERGFKHAKLWFKQIISAVAYIHANNVIHRDLQPNKIYLDQHNNLKLCNDDNDQEQHGIYDEIMRENRTNSERGIEMLYAAPEIKPRSRWPPSVYSAKVDVFRLGCIFIEICYAMNKDVRKEVFDAFREGTTHSILDDNPELKEFTSWICTVDSFKRPT
;
A
#
# COMPACT_ATOMS: atom_id res chain seq x y z
N MET A 1 25.72 -19.76 -18.46
CA MET A 1 25.14 -20.90 -17.73
C MET A 1 26.11 -22.07 -17.81
N THR A 2 26.68 -22.46 -16.67
CA THR A 2 27.63 -23.58 -16.55
C THR A 2 26.90 -24.93 -16.48
N HIS A 3 27.63 -26.05 -16.62
CA HIS A 3 27.05 -27.38 -16.43
C HIS A 3 26.53 -27.60 -15.00
N ALA A 4 27.21 -27.03 -14.00
CA ALA A 4 26.78 -27.06 -12.60
C ALA A 4 25.45 -26.32 -12.39
N ASP A 5 25.25 -25.18 -13.05
CA ASP A 5 23.99 -24.42 -12.95
C ASP A 5 22.79 -25.21 -13.50
N ARG A 6 22.98 -25.95 -14.60
CA ARG A 6 21.92 -26.79 -15.18
C ARG A 6 21.50 -27.94 -14.26
N ILE A 7 22.46 -28.54 -13.56
CA ILE A 7 22.17 -29.61 -12.58
C ILE A 7 21.43 -29.00 -11.37
N ALA A 8 21.93 -27.88 -10.84
CA ALA A 8 21.31 -27.21 -9.69
C ALA A 8 19.84 -26.81 -9.96
N LYS A 9 19.52 -26.33 -11.16
CA LYS A 9 18.14 -26.02 -11.57
C LYS A 9 17.18 -27.21 -11.43
N ASN A 10 17.59 -28.42 -11.82
CA ASN A 10 16.71 -29.59 -11.87
C ASN A 10 16.33 -30.14 -10.48
N TYR A 11 17.10 -29.82 -9.43
CA TYR A 11 16.86 -30.29 -8.06
C TYR A 11 16.37 -29.20 -7.11
N PHE A 12 16.28 -27.96 -7.57
CA PHE A 12 15.80 -26.86 -6.76
C PHE A 12 14.26 -26.88 -6.67
N THR A 13 13.74 -26.79 -5.45
CA THR A 13 12.31 -26.64 -5.18
C THR A 13 12.14 -25.49 -4.21
N THR A 14 11.37 -24.48 -4.63
CA THR A 14 11.11 -23.27 -3.83
C THR A 14 10.30 -23.60 -2.58
N HIS A 15 10.42 -22.77 -1.54
CA HIS A 15 9.52 -22.84 -0.37
C HIS A 15 8.08 -22.59 -0.80
N PHE A 16 7.87 -21.69 -1.78
CA PHE A 16 6.59 -21.54 -2.46
C PHE A 16 6.03 -22.90 -2.94
N CYS A 17 6.75 -23.64 -3.78
CA CYS A 17 6.27 -24.92 -4.31
C CYS A 17 6.10 -26.02 -3.26
N ARG A 18 6.75 -25.90 -2.10
CA ARG A 18 6.61 -26.88 -0.99
C ARG A 18 5.33 -26.69 -0.21
N LYS A 19 4.88 -25.45 -0.03
CA LYS A 19 3.74 -25.11 0.85
C LYS A 19 2.54 -24.58 0.11
N LEU A 20 2.70 -24.12 -1.11
CA LEU A 20 1.72 -23.33 -1.84
C LEU A 20 1.54 -23.87 -3.26
N THR A 21 0.30 -23.89 -3.72
CA THR A 21 -0.01 -24.11 -5.13
C THR A 21 -0.53 -22.81 -5.74
N SER A 22 0.12 -22.36 -6.81
CA SER A 22 -0.30 -21.15 -7.53
C SER A 22 -1.62 -21.39 -8.24
N ILE A 23 -2.54 -20.44 -8.13
CA ILE A 23 -3.84 -20.49 -8.78
C ILE A 23 -3.95 -19.39 -9.85
N THR A 24 -3.33 -18.21 -9.66
CA THR A 24 -3.27 -17.12 -10.66
C THR A 24 -2.17 -16.09 -10.32
N SER A 25 -1.49 -15.54 -11.34
CA SER A 25 -0.64 -14.35 -11.19
C SER A 25 -1.45 -13.07 -11.46
N ARG A 26 -1.24 -12.02 -10.66
CA ARG A 26 -1.75 -10.67 -10.91
C ARG A 26 -0.79 -9.88 -11.81
N LYS A 27 -1.19 -8.65 -12.18
CA LYS A 27 -0.41 -7.73 -12.99
C LYS A 27 0.95 -7.46 -12.33
N PRO A 28 2.09 -7.82 -12.96
CA PRO A 28 3.40 -7.49 -12.42
C PRO A 28 3.64 -5.98 -12.46
N THR A 29 4.31 -5.47 -11.43
CA THR A 29 4.93 -4.14 -11.45
C THR A 29 6.39 -4.28 -11.85
N HIS A 30 7.13 -3.17 -11.90
CA HIS A 30 8.57 -3.20 -12.14
C HIS A 30 9.38 -3.76 -10.95
N LEU A 31 8.79 -3.82 -9.74
CA LEU A 31 9.47 -4.21 -8.50
C LEU A 31 8.91 -5.48 -7.85
N SER A 32 7.69 -5.88 -8.19
CA SER A 32 7.01 -6.98 -7.54
C SER A 32 6.03 -7.70 -8.45
N ILE A 33 5.81 -8.98 -8.14
CA ILE A 33 4.76 -9.80 -8.74
C ILE A 33 3.87 -10.31 -7.61
N GLN A 34 2.56 -10.09 -7.77
CA GLN A 34 1.56 -10.61 -6.84
C GLN A 34 0.95 -11.91 -7.37
N TYR A 35 0.75 -12.87 -6.49
CA TYR A 35 0.14 -14.17 -6.76
C TYR A 35 -1.01 -14.45 -5.81
N GLU A 36 -1.96 -15.23 -6.26
CA GLU A 36 -2.89 -15.93 -5.38
C GLU A 36 -2.48 -17.40 -5.33
N ALA A 37 -2.28 -17.91 -4.13
CA ALA A 37 -1.90 -19.29 -3.92
C ALA A 37 -2.70 -19.91 -2.79
N ARG A 38 -2.99 -21.20 -2.92
CA ARG A 38 -3.58 -22.00 -1.86
C ARG A 38 -2.48 -22.63 -1.04
N ASN A 39 -2.53 -22.47 0.28
CA ASN A 39 -1.67 -23.20 1.19
C ASN A 39 -2.11 -24.66 1.25
N LEU A 40 -1.14 -25.56 1.10
CA LEU A 40 -1.35 -27.00 1.00
C LEU A 40 -1.69 -27.64 2.35
N GLU A 41 -1.30 -27.02 3.46
CA GLU A 41 -1.51 -27.53 4.82
C GLU A 41 -2.91 -27.18 5.34
N ASP A 42 -3.36 -25.94 5.17
CA ASP A 42 -4.64 -25.46 5.71
C ASP A 42 -5.73 -25.23 4.66
N SER A 43 -5.40 -25.40 3.37
CA SER A 43 -6.30 -25.17 2.23
C SER A 43 -6.82 -23.74 2.07
N ASN A 44 -6.30 -22.76 2.83
CA ASN A 44 -6.69 -21.36 2.73
C ASN A 44 -6.02 -20.68 1.53
N MET A 45 -6.70 -19.65 1.01
CA MET A 45 -6.18 -18.80 -0.06
C MET A 45 -5.37 -17.65 0.55
N TYR A 46 -4.17 -17.43 0.00
CA TYR A 46 -3.26 -16.35 0.36
C TYR A 46 -2.88 -15.51 -0.86
N SER A 47 -2.77 -14.20 -0.65
CA SER A 47 -2.13 -13.31 -1.60
C SER A 47 -0.64 -13.19 -1.24
N ILE A 48 0.22 -13.51 -2.19
CA ILE A 48 1.67 -13.53 -2.03
C ILE A 48 2.26 -12.42 -2.87
N THR A 49 3.04 -11.56 -2.26
CA THR A 49 3.85 -10.59 -2.99
C THR A 49 5.28 -11.10 -3.05
N ARG A 50 5.82 -11.26 -4.26
CA ARG A 50 7.22 -11.54 -4.48
C ARG A 50 7.91 -10.31 -5.05
N MET A 51 8.94 -9.84 -4.38
CA MET A 51 9.80 -8.77 -4.88
C MET A 51 10.74 -9.32 -5.96
N THR A 52 10.89 -8.63 -7.09
CA THR A 52 11.70 -9.09 -8.22
C THR A 52 13.17 -8.73 -8.08
N GLU A 53 13.49 -7.63 -7.41
CA GLU A 53 14.85 -7.18 -7.16
C GLU A 53 14.93 -6.62 -5.73
N ILE A 54 15.62 -7.32 -4.83
CA ILE A 54 15.97 -6.80 -3.50
C ILE A 54 17.50 -6.73 -3.41
N PRO A 55 18.09 -5.54 -3.23
CA PRO A 55 19.51 -5.43 -2.95
C PRO A 55 19.89 -6.18 -1.67
N GLU A 56 20.96 -6.98 -1.68
CA GLU A 56 21.31 -7.85 -0.54
C GLU A 56 21.45 -7.09 0.80
N HIS A 57 21.83 -5.81 0.75
CA HIS A 57 21.99 -4.98 1.94
C HIS A 57 20.68 -4.46 2.54
N THR A 58 19.54 -4.46 1.81
CA THR A 58 18.23 -4.05 2.36
C THR A 58 17.42 -5.23 2.90
N MET A 59 17.74 -6.46 2.49
CA MET A 59 16.98 -7.67 2.80
C MET A 59 16.65 -7.82 4.30
N GLU A 60 17.60 -7.52 5.19
CA GLU A 60 17.38 -7.69 6.63
C GLU A 60 16.40 -6.65 7.19
N ALA A 61 16.45 -5.41 6.69
CA ALA A 61 15.49 -4.37 7.04
C ALA A 61 14.09 -4.73 6.53
N ASP A 62 13.99 -5.15 5.27
CA ASP A 62 12.73 -5.52 4.61
C ASP A 62 12.07 -6.72 5.31
N MET A 63 12.85 -7.74 5.69
CA MET A 63 12.36 -8.85 6.50
C MET A 63 11.97 -8.42 7.92
N GLY A 64 12.68 -7.45 8.49
CA GLY A 64 12.34 -6.86 9.79
C GLY A 64 10.96 -6.20 9.77
N GLU A 65 10.66 -5.46 8.72
CA GLU A 65 9.35 -4.83 8.53
C GLU A 65 8.24 -5.86 8.31
N ALA A 66 8.45 -6.82 7.40
CA ALA A 66 7.48 -7.90 7.17
C ALA A 66 7.16 -8.68 8.45
N ARG A 67 8.16 -8.89 9.32
CA ARG A 67 7.97 -9.50 10.65
C ARG A 67 7.22 -8.58 11.61
N ALA A 68 7.49 -7.27 11.61
CA ALA A 68 6.72 -6.33 12.42
C ALA A 68 5.24 -6.36 12.00
N LEU A 69 4.96 -6.37 10.70
CA LEU A 69 3.61 -6.48 10.14
C LEU A 69 2.93 -7.80 10.48
N SER A 70 3.69 -8.90 10.53
CA SER A 70 3.14 -10.21 10.90
C SER A 70 2.71 -10.30 12.37
N THR A 71 3.04 -9.32 13.21
CA THR A 71 2.52 -9.21 14.59
C THR A 71 1.20 -8.45 14.68
N LEU A 72 0.87 -7.63 13.68
CA LEU A 72 -0.35 -6.80 13.71
C LEU A 72 -1.60 -7.67 13.49
N ARG A 73 -2.59 -7.52 14.36
CA ARG A 73 -3.85 -8.27 14.31
C ARG A 73 -5.03 -7.33 14.53
N HIS A 74 -5.64 -6.89 13.44
CA HIS A 74 -6.81 -6.03 13.47
C HIS A 74 -7.70 -6.31 12.25
N GLU A 75 -9.02 -6.25 12.40
CA GLU A 75 -9.98 -6.57 11.33
C GLU A 75 -9.76 -5.72 10.07
N GLY A 76 -9.45 -4.44 10.24
CA GLY A 76 -9.14 -3.50 9.16
C GLY A 76 -7.69 -3.54 8.66
N ILE A 77 -6.85 -4.48 9.08
CA ILE A 77 -5.46 -4.63 8.59
C ILE A 77 -5.35 -5.96 7.84
N ARG A 78 -4.72 -5.93 6.67
CA ARG A 78 -4.38 -7.14 5.93
C ARG A 78 -3.23 -7.86 6.64
N ALA A 79 -3.52 -9.00 7.24
CA ALA A 79 -2.52 -9.76 7.99
C ALA A 79 -1.42 -10.33 7.07
N CYS A 80 -0.16 -10.12 7.45
CA CYS A 80 0.98 -10.87 6.92
C CYS A 80 1.11 -12.17 7.72
N TYR A 81 0.99 -13.31 7.03
CA TYR A 81 1.00 -14.63 7.68
C TYR A 81 2.38 -15.27 7.71
N ASP A 82 3.16 -15.10 6.64
CA ASP A 82 4.50 -15.65 6.51
C ASP A 82 5.36 -14.72 5.63
N SER A 83 6.67 -14.73 5.85
CA SER A 83 7.65 -14.03 5.02
C SER A 83 8.94 -14.83 4.98
N TRP A 84 9.49 -15.03 3.79
CA TRP A 84 10.69 -15.83 3.61
C TRP A 84 11.53 -15.31 2.45
N PHE A 85 12.77 -15.78 2.40
CA PHE A 85 13.74 -15.42 1.39
C PHE A 85 14.28 -16.66 0.70
N GLU A 86 14.50 -16.58 -0.61
CA GLU A 86 15.07 -17.67 -1.42
C GLU A 86 16.08 -17.12 -2.42
N LYS A 87 17.19 -17.85 -2.65
CA LYS A 87 18.14 -17.60 -3.75
C LYS A 87 18.03 -18.74 -4.77
N PRO A 88 17.13 -18.64 -5.78
CA PRO A 88 17.04 -19.65 -6.81
C PRO A 88 18.32 -19.71 -7.67
N PRO A 89 18.66 -20.87 -8.27
CA PRO A 89 19.78 -20.97 -9.20
C PRO A 89 19.62 -20.02 -10.40
N TYR A 90 20.74 -19.57 -10.97
CA TYR A 90 20.75 -18.65 -12.12
C TYR A 90 19.83 -19.13 -13.24
N GLY A 91 18.92 -18.28 -13.70
CA GLY A 91 18.00 -18.58 -14.79
C GLY A 91 16.76 -19.41 -14.38
N TRP A 92 16.66 -19.90 -13.14
CA TRP A 92 15.54 -20.77 -12.73
C TRP A 92 14.24 -19.96 -12.60
N GLN A 93 14.34 -18.74 -12.07
CA GLN A 93 13.18 -17.91 -11.79
C GLN A 93 12.51 -17.43 -13.08
N GLU A 94 13.30 -17.13 -14.10
CA GLU A 94 12.88 -16.69 -15.43
C GLU A 94 12.10 -17.80 -16.16
N ASP A 95 12.59 -19.05 -16.06
CA ASP A 95 11.91 -20.23 -16.59
C ASP A 95 10.56 -20.44 -15.85
N ALA A 96 10.57 -20.38 -14.52
CA ALA A 96 9.36 -20.55 -13.70
C ALA A 96 8.31 -19.46 -13.97
N ASP A 97 8.72 -18.20 -14.13
CA ASP A 97 7.82 -17.09 -14.43
C ASP A 97 7.18 -17.21 -15.82
N CYS A 98 7.90 -17.79 -16.79
CA CYS A 98 7.35 -18.08 -18.11
C CYS A 98 6.25 -19.16 -18.04
N ASP A 99 6.44 -20.20 -17.22
CA ASP A 99 5.44 -21.26 -17.03
C ASP A 99 4.20 -20.78 -16.27
N LEU A 100 4.36 -19.84 -15.33
CA LEU A 100 3.23 -19.28 -14.57
C LEU A 100 2.23 -18.49 -15.44
N LYS A 101 2.70 -17.85 -16.53
CA LYS A 101 1.82 -17.10 -17.45
C LYS A 101 0.72 -17.97 -18.09
N ILE A 102 0.89 -19.30 -18.09
CA ILE A 102 0.02 -20.26 -18.79
C ILE A 102 -1.13 -20.78 -17.90
N LYS A 103 -1.12 -20.54 -16.59
CA LYS A 103 -2.06 -21.19 -15.62
C LYS A 103 -3.16 -20.29 -15.03
N LEU A 104 -3.54 -19.20 -15.70
CA LEU A 104 -4.48 -18.21 -15.16
C LEU A 104 -5.92 -18.77 -15.00
N GLY A 105 -6.41 -18.86 -13.76
CA GLY A 105 -7.78 -19.23 -13.38
C GLY A 105 -8.17 -18.68 -11.99
N VAL A 106 -9.21 -17.86 -11.94
CA VAL A 106 -9.48 -16.80 -10.93
C VAL A 106 -10.02 -17.31 -9.57
N GLY A 107 -9.58 -16.72 -8.45
CA GLY A 107 -10.21 -16.85 -7.12
C GLY A 107 -9.75 -15.80 -6.10
N TYR A 108 -10.55 -14.76 -5.86
CA TYR A 108 -10.15 -13.52 -5.17
C TYR A 108 -10.16 -13.58 -3.64
N ILE A 109 -9.13 -13.01 -3.00
CA ILE A 109 -9.11 -12.71 -1.55
C ILE A 109 -9.47 -11.22 -1.29
N CYS A 110 -8.92 -10.33 -2.11
CA CYS A 110 -9.34 -8.92 -2.23
C CYS A 110 -9.69 -8.63 -3.69
N ILE A 111 -10.84 -8.00 -3.92
CA ILE A 111 -11.42 -7.81 -5.25
C ILE A 111 -10.77 -6.65 -6.02
N SER A 112 -10.35 -5.59 -5.32
CA SER A 112 -9.70 -4.42 -5.91
C SER A 112 -9.06 -3.54 -4.82
N THR A 113 -8.34 -2.50 -5.22
CA THR A 113 -7.96 -1.40 -4.33
C THR A 113 -9.10 -0.38 -4.20
N LEU A 114 -9.01 0.50 -3.20
CA LEU A 114 -9.91 1.65 -3.08
C LEU A 114 -9.70 2.62 -4.23
N GLU A 115 -8.47 2.77 -4.74
CA GLU A 115 -8.19 3.56 -5.96
C GLU A 115 -9.02 3.04 -7.15
N ASP A 116 -8.94 1.73 -7.45
CA ASP A 116 -9.71 1.11 -8.53
C ASP A 116 -11.21 1.37 -8.38
N TRP A 117 -11.72 1.28 -7.14
CA TRP A 117 -13.12 1.54 -6.85
C TRP A 117 -13.50 3.01 -7.05
N LEU A 118 -12.65 3.93 -6.60
CA LEU A 118 -12.86 5.37 -6.76
C LEU A 118 -12.86 5.77 -8.24
N GLU A 119 -12.01 5.16 -9.07
CA GLU A 119 -12.01 5.40 -10.52
C GLU A 119 -13.27 4.85 -11.21
N ALA A 120 -13.68 3.63 -10.83
CA ALA A 120 -14.81 2.95 -11.47
C ALA A 120 -16.19 3.49 -11.08
N ASN A 121 -16.31 4.15 -9.93
CA ASN A 121 -17.59 4.64 -9.42
C ASN A 121 -17.62 6.17 -9.49
N GLN A 122 -18.70 6.77 -9.97
CA GLN A 122 -18.88 8.23 -9.94
C GLN A 122 -19.98 8.65 -8.95
N GLU A 123 -20.86 7.71 -8.58
CA GLU A 123 -21.85 7.93 -7.54
C GLU A 123 -21.25 7.59 -6.17
N ARG A 124 -21.29 8.57 -5.25
CA ARG A 124 -20.76 8.42 -3.89
C ARG A 124 -21.90 8.39 -2.88
N GLY A 125 -21.93 7.36 -2.05
CA GLY A 125 -22.93 7.22 -0.99
C GLY A 125 -22.35 7.59 0.38
N PHE A 126 -22.81 8.70 0.98
CA PHE A 126 -22.31 9.17 2.29
C PHE A 126 -22.39 8.12 3.41
N LYS A 127 -23.43 7.27 3.41
CA LYS A 127 -23.57 6.19 4.40
C LYS A 127 -22.44 5.17 4.27
N HIS A 128 -22.11 4.76 3.05
CA HIS A 128 -20.98 3.86 2.78
C HIS A 128 -19.66 4.55 3.10
N ALA A 129 -19.51 5.83 2.74
CA ALA A 129 -18.33 6.63 3.05
C ALA A 129 -18.03 6.68 4.55
N LYS A 130 -19.03 6.98 5.39
CA LYS A 130 -18.88 7.00 6.85
C LYS A 130 -18.51 5.61 7.42
N LEU A 131 -19.03 4.52 6.86
CA LEU A 131 -18.70 3.16 7.31
C LEU A 131 -17.27 2.77 6.95
N TRP A 132 -16.87 2.99 5.71
CA TRP A 132 -15.51 2.76 5.22
C TRP A 132 -14.49 3.60 5.97
N PHE A 133 -14.79 4.87 6.19
CA PHE A 133 -13.89 5.74 6.92
C PHE A 133 -13.69 5.31 8.38
N LYS A 134 -14.72 4.79 9.05
CA LYS A 134 -14.60 4.16 10.37
C LYS A 134 -13.65 2.96 10.35
N GLN A 135 -13.74 2.10 9.32
CA GLN A 135 -12.84 0.95 9.19
C GLN A 135 -11.38 1.39 9.04
N ILE A 136 -11.11 2.39 8.18
CA ILE A 136 -9.75 2.91 7.97
C ILE A 136 -9.23 3.57 9.25
N ILE A 137 -10.02 4.44 9.90
CA ILE A 137 -9.60 5.07 11.17
C ILE A 137 -9.30 4.01 12.23
N SER A 138 -10.13 2.97 12.36
CA SER A 138 -9.89 1.90 13.33
C SER A 138 -8.56 1.20 13.07
N ALA A 139 -8.24 0.91 11.81
CA ALA A 139 -6.97 0.29 11.43
C ALA A 139 -5.77 1.22 11.69
N VAL A 140 -5.89 2.50 11.34
CA VAL A 140 -4.84 3.50 11.56
C VAL A 140 -4.60 3.75 13.05
N ALA A 141 -5.66 3.89 13.84
CA ALA A 141 -5.55 4.02 15.29
C ALA A 141 -4.86 2.81 15.93
N TYR A 142 -5.14 1.60 15.44
CA TYR A 142 -4.48 0.39 15.92
C TYR A 142 -2.97 0.40 15.63
N ILE A 143 -2.53 0.75 14.40
CA ILE A 143 -1.09 0.79 14.10
C ILE A 143 -0.39 1.91 14.89
N HIS A 144 -1.04 3.06 15.06
CA HIS A 144 -0.50 4.17 15.87
C HIS A 144 -0.33 3.76 17.33
N ALA A 145 -1.28 3.02 17.91
CA ALA A 145 -1.18 2.46 19.26
C ALA A 145 -0.03 1.44 19.42
N ASN A 146 0.41 0.83 18.31
CA ASN A 146 1.56 -0.07 18.26
C ASN A 146 2.85 0.65 17.82
N ASN A 147 2.89 1.98 17.87
CA ASN A 147 4.03 2.83 17.47
C ASN A 147 4.45 2.68 16.00
N VAL A 148 3.54 2.24 15.13
CA VAL A 148 3.74 2.18 13.69
C VAL A 148 3.04 3.37 13.05
N ILE A 149 3.77 4.13 12.23
CA ILE A 149 3.22 5.22 11.41
C ILE A 149 3.24 4.73 9.97
N HIS A 150 2.12 4.82 9.25
CA HIS A 150 2.03 4.31 7.89
C HIS A 150 2.83 5.17 6.90
N ARG A 151 2.82 6.50 7.04
CA ARG A 151 3.58 7.49 6.24
C ARG A 151 3.21 7.60 4.77
N ASP A 152 2.67 6.57 4.16
CA ASP A 152 2.23 6.53 2.76
C ASP A 152 0.76 6.07 2.61
N LEU A 153 -0.13 6.60 3.44
CA LEU A 153 -1.55 6.26 3.35
C LEU A 153 -2.18 6.90 2.09
N GLN A 154 -2.58 6.06 1.14
CA GLN A 154 -3.26 6.46 -0.10
C GLN A 154 -4.22 5.35 -0.59
N PRO A 155 -5.21 5.66 -1.47
CA PRO A 155 -6.24 4.70 -1.86
C PRO A 155 -5.73 3.39 -2.50
N ASN A 156 -4.59 3.40 -3.19
CA ASN A 156 -3.96 2.20 -3.75
C ASN A 156 -3.35 1.26 -2.69
N LYS A 157 -3.18 1.73 -1.44
CA LYS A 157 -2.74 0.93 -0.27
C LYS A 157 -3.90 0.42 0.59
N ILE A 158 -5.14 0.70 0.20
CA ILE A 158 -6.35 0.26 0.90
C ILE A 158 -7.09 -0.71 -0.02
N TYR A 159 -7.37 -1.92 0.46
CA TYR A 159 -7.97 -2.99 -0.34
C TYR A 159 -9.41 -3.26 0.07
N LEU A 160 -10.24 -3.63 -0.90
CA LEU A 160 -11.59 -4.15 -0.67
C LEU A 160 -11.56 -5.67 -0.62
N ASP A 161 -12.07 -6.23 0.49
CA ASP A 161 -12.33 -7.66 0.57
C ASP A 161 -13.64 -8.05 -0.15
N GLN A 162 -13.90 -9.35 -0.26
CA GLN A 162 -15.11 -9.90 -0.87
C GLN A 162 -16.44 -9.49 -0.19
N HIS A 163 -16.38 -8.89 1.00
CA HIS A 163 -17.53 -8.42 1.77
C HIS A 163 -17.66 -6.89 1.75
N ASN A 164 -16.92 -6.21 0.87
CA ASN A 164 -16.85 -4.74 0.78
C ASN A 164 -16.34 -4.05 2.05
N ASN A 165 -15.45 -4.71 2.81
CA ASN A 165 -14.73 -4.06 3.90
C ASN A 165 -13.36 -3.58 3.44
N LEU A 166 -12.93 -2.44 3.98
CA LEU A 166 -11.62 -1.89 3.73
C LEU A 166 -10.55 -2.53 4.63
N LYS A 167 -9.45 -2.94 4.01
CA LYS A 167 -8.26 -3.50 4.66
C LYS A 167 -7.05 -2.62 4.32
N LEU A 168 -6.47 -2.01 5.33
CA LEU A 168 -5.20 -1.32 5.23
C LEU A 168 -4.09 -2.34 4.93
N CYS A 169 -3.28 -2.05 3.92
CA CYS A 169 -2.14 -2.86 3.57
C CYS A 169 -0.88 -2.00 3.67
N ASN A 170 0.07 -2.43 4.51
CA ASN A 170 1.37 -1.80 4.62
C ASN A 170 2.38 -2.48 3.68
N ASP A 171 1.93 -2.85 2.47
CA ASP A 171 2.84 -3.43 1.49
C ASP A 171 3.70 -2.27 0.94
N ASP A 172 4.85 -2.07 1.57
CA ASP A 172 5.99 -1.25 1.14
C ASP A 172 6.63 -1.80 -0.16
N ASN A 173 5.83 -2.45 -1.01
CA ASN A 173 6.24 -2.98 -2.32
C ASN A 173 6.64 -1.89 -3.31
N ASP A 174 6.39 -0.62 -2.96
CA ASP A 174 7.04 0.52 -3.57
C ASP A 174 8.25 0.86 -2.69
N GLN A 175 9.25 -0.04 -2.72
CA GLN A 175 10.45 0.04 -1.90
C GLN A 175 11.25 1.31 -2.23
N GLU A 176 10.90 2.41 -1.58
CA GLU A 176 11.70 3.63 -1.61
C GLU A 176 11.70 4.39 -0.27
N GLN A 177 11.24 3.78 0.83
CA GLN A 177 11.07 4.50 2.12
C GLN A 177 11.97 4.04 3.29
N HIS A 178 13.01 3.23 3.04
CA HIS A 178 13.99 2.87 4.08
C HIS A 178 15.27 3.74 4.06
N GLY A 179 15.20 4.85 4.82
CA GLY A 179 16.14 5.27 5.89
C GLY A 179 17.64 5.48 5.65
N ILE A 180 18.25 4.96 4.58
CA ILE A 180 19.67 5.13 4.24
C ILE A 180 19.85 5.36 2.73
N TYR A 181 18.94 4.86 1.89
CA TYR A 181 19.00 4.94 0.41
C TYR A 181 18.30 6.15 -0.21
N ASP A 182 17.87 7.10 0.64
CA ASP A 182 17.13 8.31 0.27
C ASP A 182 17.92 9.25 -0.68
N GLU A 183 19.25 9.11 -0.76
CA GLU A 183 20.11 10.03 -1.51
C GLU A 183 20.34 9.61 -2.98
N ILE A 184 20.29 8.31 -3.31
CA ILE A 184 20.62 7.81 -4.66
C ILE A 184 19.36 7.61 -5.52
N MET A 185 18.23 7.23 -4.93
CA MET A 185 17.02 6.87 -5.70
C MET A 185 16.07 8.04 -5.97
N ARG A 186 16.18 9.14 -5.22
CA ARG A 186 15.43 10.40 -5.47
C ARG A 186 15.77 11.06 -6.81
N GLU A 187 16.82 10.65 -7.51
CA GLU A 187 17.16 11.18 -8.84
C GLU A 187 16.47 10.39 -9.96
N ASN A 188 16.21 9.09 -9.78
CA ASN A 188 15.79 8.19 -10.86
C ASN A 188 14.27 8.05 -11.07
N ARG A 189 13.42 8.49 -10.15
CA ARG A 189 11.95 8.39 -10.36
C ARG A 189 11.44 9.28 -11.47
N THR A 190 10.38 8.86 -12.16
CA THR A 190 9.68 9.73 -13.11
C THR A 190 8.97 10.88 -12.39
N ASN A 191 8.82 12.03 -13.04
CA ASN A 191 8.08 13.17 -12.48
C ASN A 191 6.61 12.82 -12.17
N SER A 192 6.03 11.85 -12.87
CA SER A 192 4.66 11.35 -12.65
C SER A 192 4.50 10.58 -11.34
N GLU A 193 5.46 9.70 -11.00
CA GLU A 193 5.41 8.90 -9.76
C GLU A 193 5.59 9.77 -8.52
N ARG A 194 6.49 10.76 -8.58
CA ARG A 194 6.65 11.76 -7.50
C ARG A 194 5.42 12.64 -7.30
N GLY A 195 4.62 12.85 -8.35
CA GLY A 195 3.40 13.67 -8.29
C GLY A 195 2.27 13.00 -7.51
N ILE A 196 2.16 11.67 -7.59
CA ILE A 196 1.08 10.90 -6.95
C ILE A 196 1.34 10.74 -5.44
N GLU A 197 2.56 10.39 -5.03
CA GLU A 197 2.92 10.24 -3.60
C GLU A 197 2.77 11.56 -2.81
N MET A 198 3.06 12.69 -3.46
CA MET A 198 2.89 14.01 -2.86
C MET A 198 1.43 14.48 -2.82
N LEU A 199 0.51 13.82 -3.53
CA LEU A 199 -0.88 14.25 -3.64
C LEU A 199 -1.61 14.17 -2.30
N TYR A 200 -1.38 13.13 -1.50
CA TYR A 200 -2.00 13.00 -0.17
C TYR A 200 -1.11 13.51 0.96
N ALA A 201 0.12 13.93 0.65
CA ALA A 201 1.10 14.33 1.65
C ALA A 201 0.62 15.53 2.49
N ALA A 202 0.86 15.45 3.79
CA ALA A 202 0.58 16.53 4.74
C ALA A 202 1.47 17.77 4.48
N PRO A 203 1.03 19.00 4.85
CA PRO A 203 1.78 20.24 4.54
C PRO A 203 3.19 20.31 5.16
N GLU A 204 3.44 19.59 6.25
CA GLU A 204 4.78 19.47 6.86
C GLU A 204 5.73 18.56 6.08
N ILE A 205 5.23 17.73 5.17
CA ILE A 205 6.04 16.89 4.28
C ILE A 205 6.55 17.76 3.15
N LYS A 206 7.82 18.17 3.25
CA LYS A 206 8.45 19.05 2.27
C LYS A 206 9.09 18.23 1.15
N PRO A 207 8.76 18.49 -0.13
CA PRO A 207 9.49 17.88 -1.25
C PRO A 207 10.96 18.31 -1.16
N ARG A 208 11.87 17.33 -1.30
CA ARG A 208 13.34 17.48 -1.12
C ARG A 208 13.84 17.74 0.30
N SER A 209 13.02 17.64 1.33
CA SER A 209 13.57 17.72 2.68
C SER A 209 14.44 16.50 3.01
N ARG A 210 15.64 16.77 3.51
CA ARG A 210 16.63 15.77 4.00
C ARG A 210 16.29 15.24 5.40
N TRP A 211 15.08 15.48 5.90
CA TRP A 211 14.74 15.10 7.27
C TRP A 211 14.46 13.61 7.33
N PRO A 212 15.12 12.87 8.24
CA PRO A 212 14.87 11.44 8.39
C PRO A 212 13.40 11.18 8.78
N PRO A 213 12.86 9.99 8.44
CA PRO A 213 11.48 9.61 8.75
C PRO A 213 11.08 9.73 10.23
N SER A 214 12.07 9.80 11.13
CA SER A 214 11.92 9.99 12.58
C SER A 214 11.43 11.39 13.00
N VAL A 215 11.35 12.36 12.07
CA VAL A 215 10.89 13.73 12.35
C VAL A 215 9.37 13.88 12.19
N TYR A 216 8.71 12.97 11.48
CA TYR A 216 7.27 13.04 11.23
C TYR A 216 6.48 12.26 12.30
N SER A 217 5.44 12.88 12.82
CA SER A 217 4.54 12.25 13.79
C SER A 217 3.40 11.50 13.09
N ALA A 218 2.67 10.67 13.84
CA ALA A 218 1.45 9.99 13.40
C ALA A 218 0.39 10.92 12.75
N LYS A 219 0.50 12.24 12.98
CA LYS A 219 -0.38 13.26 12.42
C LYS A 219 -0.27 13.41 10.90
N VAL A 220 0.79 12.89 10.27
CA VAL A 220 0.86 12.85 8.80
C VAL A 220 -0.14 11.85 8.20
N ASP A 221 -0.47 10.76 8.92
CA ASP A 221 -1.51 9.82 8.49
C ASP A 221 -2.90 10.40 8.72
N VAL A 222 -3.07 11.20 9.80
CA VAL A 222 -4.33 11.89 10.10
C VAL A 222 -4.73 12.86 8.98
N PHE A 223 -3.78 13.62 8.44
CA PHE A 223 -4.07 14.48 7.28
C PHE A 223 -4.48 13.67 6.05
N ARG A 224 -3.75 12.59 5.74
CA ARG A 224 -4.05 11.68 4.63
C ARG A 224 -5.43 11.05 4.75
N LEU A 225 -5.84 10.67 5.96
CA LEU A 225 -7.19 10.17 6.24
C LEU A 225 -8.26 11.17 5.81
N GLY A 226 -8.05 12.47 6.07
CA GLY A 226 -8.97 13.51 5.63
C GLY A 226 -9.08 13.62 4.11
N CYS A 227 -7.94 13.62 3.40
CA CYS A 227 -7.91 13.60 1.93
C CYS A 227 -8.66 12.38 1.36
N ILE A 228 -8.39 11.19 1.89
CA ILE A 228 -9.05 9.94 1.47
C ILE A 228 -10.56 10.02 1.74
N PHE A 229 -10.98 10.56 2.89
CA PHE A 229 -12.40 10.67 3.20
C PHE A 229 -13.15 11.59 2.25
N ILE A 230 -12.54 12.72 1.86
CA ILE A 230 -13.10 13.63 0.86
C ILE A 230 -13.31 12.89 -0.46
N GLU A 231 -12.34 12.08 -0.89
CA GLU A 231 -12.41 11.35 -2.16
C GLU A 231 -13.42 10.21 -2.16
N ILE A 232 -13.62 9.55 -1.01
CA ILE A 232 -14.72 8.60 -0.83
C ILE A 232 -16.07 9.33 -0.88
N CYS A 233 -16.15 10.59 -0.44
CA CYS A 233 -17.38 11.37 -0.44
C CYS A 233 -17.69 12.04 -1.80
N TYR A 234 -16.68 12.45 -2.56
CA TYR A 234 -16.84 13.18 -3.83
C TYR A 234 -16.06 12.52 -4.96
N ALA A 235 -16.74 12.29 -6.08
CA ALA A 235 -16.07 11.91 -7.31
C ALA A 235 -15.34 13.12 -7.88
N MET A 236 -14.02 13.01 -8.03
CA MET A 236 -13.15 14.08 -8.51
C MET A 236 -12.21 13.55 -9.59
N ASN A 237 -12.07 14.32 -10.66
CA ASN A 237 -10.97 14.13 -11.60
C ASN A 237 -9.63 14.54 -10.95
N LYS A 238 -8.51 14.27 -11.64
CA LYS A 238 -7.17 14.49 -11.10
C LYS A 238 -6.88 15.97 -10.77
N ASP A 239 -7.35 16.89 -11.58
CA ASP A 239 -7.09 18.33 -11.41
C ASP A 239 -7.86 18.89 -10.21
N VAL A 240 -9.17 18.62 -10.13
CA VAL A 240 -10.00 19.05 -9.00
C VAL A 240 -9.52 18.41 -7.70
N ARG A 241 -9.15 17.13 -7.71
CA ARG A 241 -8.59 16.45 -6.52
C ARG A 241 -7.34 17.17 -6.01
N LYS A 242 -6.45 17.56 -6.92
CA LYS A 242 -5.25 18.31 -6.58
C LYS A 242 -5.59 19.68 -5.99
N GLU A 243 -6.47 20.45 -6.63
CA GLU A 243 -6.93 21.76 -6.13
C GLU A 243 -7.53 21.67 -4.72
N VAL A 244 -8.35 20.65 -4.48
CA VAL A 244 -8.96 20.42 -3.15
C VAL A 244 -7.90 20.15 -2.10
N PHE A 245 -6.95 19.25 -2.37
CA PHE A 245 -5.91 18.90 -1.39
C PHE A 245 -4.90 20.04 -1.18
N ASP A 246 -4.58 20.81 -2.23
CA ASP A 246 -3.75 22.01 -2.12
C ASP A 246 -4.43 23.05 -1.21
N ALA A 247 -5.74 23.29 -1.37
CA ALA A 247 -6.48 24.22 -0.52
C ALA A 247 -6.36 23.87 0.97
N PHE A 248 -6.47 22.59 1.34
CA PHE A 248 -6.27 22.14 2.72
C PHE A 248 -4.83 22.32 3.21
N ARG A 249 -3.82 22.08 2.37
CA ARG A 249 -2.41 22.34 2.73
C ARG A 249 -2.12 23.82 2.95
N GLU A 250 -2.87 24.70 2.29
CA GLU A 250 -2.82 26.16 2.46
C GLU A 250 -3.68 26.66 3.63
N GLY A 251 -4.42 25.79 4.32
CA GLY A 251 -5.28 26.13 5.45
C GLY A 251 -6.62 26.74 5.06
N THR A 252 -7.05 26.48 3.82
CA THR A 252 -8.37 26.87 3.30
C THR A 252 -9.19 25.63 2.97
N THR A 253 -10.33 25.82 2.31
CA THR A 253 -11.25 24.75 1.88
C THR A 253 -11.67 24.97 0.44
N HIS A 254 -12.03 23.91 -0.26
CA HIS A 254 -12.54 23.98 -1.62
C HIS A 254 -14.07 24.06 -1.69
N SER A 255 -14.61 24.75 -2.70
CA SER A 255 -16.05 25.00 -2.86
C SER A 255 -16.88 23.74 -3.12
N ILE A 256 -16.24 22.64 -3.53
CA ILE A 256 -16.89 21.33 -3.69
C ILE A 256 -17.54 20.82 -2.39
N LEU A 257 -17.09 21.32 -1.23
CA LEU A 257 -17.59 20.96 0.09
C LEU A 257 -18.71 21.90 0.58
N ASP A 258 -19.06 22.95 -0.17
CA ASP A 258 -20.02 23.97 0.28
C ASP A 258 -21.45 23.44 0.40
N ASP A 259 -21.77 22.36 -0.32
CA ASP A 259 -23.05 21.67 -0.25
C ASP A 259 -23.21 20.80 1.01
N ASN A 260 -22.12 20.55 1.74
CA ASN A 260 -22.12 19.74 2.96
C ASN A 260 -21.29 20.40 4.08
N PRO A 261 -21.88 21.35 4.84
CA PRO A 261 -21.19 22.07 5.89
C PRO A 261 -20.61 21.18 7.01
N GLU A 262 -21.30 20.09 7.39
CA GLU A 262 -20.82 19.14 8.41
C GLU A 262 -19.53 18.45 7.95
N LEU A 263 -19.51 17.99 6.69
CA LEU A 263 -18.32 17.37 6.11
C LEU A 263 -17.19 18.39 5.92
N LYS A 264 -17.52 19.62 5.53
CA LYS A 264 -16.55 20.71 5.39
C LYS A 264 -15.89 21.06 6.73
N GLU A 265 -16.67 21.14 7.79
CA GLU A 265 -16.16 21.37 9.15
C GLU A 265 -15.27 20.21 9.61
N PHE A 266 -15.75 18.98 9.44
CA PHE A 266 -15.00 17.78 9.82
C PHE A 266 -13.66 17.66 9.06
N THR A 267 -13.68 17.89 7.74
CA THR A 267 -12.49 17.81 6.89
C THR A 267 -11.52 18.95 7.19
N SER A 268 -12.01 20.15 7.53
CA SER A 268 -11.17 21.26 8.00
C SER A 268 -10.47 20.94 9.32
N TRP A 269 -11.15 20.28 10.25
CA TRP A 269 -10.59 19.88 11.53
C TRP A 269 -9.50 18.80 11.37
N ILE A 270 -9.79 17.71 10.66
CA ILE A 270 -8.84 16.60 10.48
C ILE A 270 -7.63 16.99 9.61
N CYS A 271 -7.82 17.86 8.62
CA CYS A 271 -6.76 18.37 7.74
C CYS A 271 -6.16 19.71 8.21
N THR A 272 -6.25 20.05 9.50
CA THR A 272 -5.67 21.30 10.03
C THR A 272 -4.17 21.39 9.69
N VAL A 273 -3.70 22.54 9.16
CA VAL A 273 -2.30 22.70 8.72
C VAL A 273 -1.32 22.42 9.85
N ASP A 274 -1.56 23.00 11.03
CA ASP A 274 -0.78 22.75 12.23
C ASP A 274 -1.03 21.32 12.75
N SER A 275 -0.02 20.45 12.61
CA SER A 275 -0.11 19.04 12.99
C SER A 275 -0.38 18.82 14.48
N PHE A 276 0.02 19.75 15.35
CA PHE A 276 -0.28 19.67 16.78
C PHE A 276 -1.75 19.89 17.09
N LYS A 277 -2.48 20.60 16.22
CA LYS A 277 -3.93 20.88 16.36
C LYS A 277 -4.83 19.84 15.70
N ARG A 278 -4.28 18.95 14.86
CA ARG A 278 -5.05 17.82 14.28
C ARG A 278 -5.56 16.90 15.39
N PRO A 279 -6.67 16.16 15.18
CA PRO A 279 -7.10 15.11 16.10
C PRO A 279 -6.07 14.00 16.31
N THR A 280 -6.33 13.17 17.31
CA THR A 280 -5.63 11.89 17.59
C THR A 280 -6.63 10.77 17.48
#